data_AF-A0A0L7QMV1-F1
#
_entry.id   AF-A0A0L7QMV1-F1
#
_cell.length_a   1.000
_cell.length_b   1.000
_cell.length_c   1.000
_cell.angle_alpha   90.00
_cell.angle_beta   90.00
_cell.angle_gamma   90.00
#
_symmetry.space_group_name_H-M   'P 1'
#
loop_
_entity.id
_entity.type
_entity.pdbx_description
1 polymer ?
#
loop_
_entity_poly.entity_id
_entity_poly.type
_entity_poly.pdbx_seq_one_letter_code
_entity_poly.pdbx_strand_id
1 'polypeptide(L)'
;MARLLEEAHWLYEKDVSSVLFPRSYNLSREPKAFLDDFRLTAAAGLLKWFVERMQDGEEYSAEPGHRPIPMSRLEFAVKRCEEFIACEHHRNIDEDFVTEFSEEEWNSFLDDYTAAVHLEADIEATFEKSREQLLKYLDAASTTLGKLREVDPQYDLNGMRNIWILKPSELCCGTGISISHSLKDIFRKIKSRPKDYFIVQKYIERPLLIHDTKFDIRQWYLVTNTFPMTIWIFKEGLLRFSSKPYTFSTYHEAIHICNTAIQEKYDEERRRRRKRGNSEEVVKSIRDQGWDCEKLNEYLKQTGHEGEPYYDKIYPKMSEAIVLTMLASQEYMDRRRCSFELYGADFVVTEDLSVWLIEINTNPRMHPPSSRITKRLYSNVLESLVKVIMDVPMNSNADTGGFSLVYKQNIPDFRPYLGPCLFMFGKSITLQEHPRKREKKKKGNEKGWLKQQQQQQQFRAWTAPPMIPRLREPKIVDFIDYLNTARCTAAN
;
A
#
# COMPACT_ATOMS: atom_id res chain seq x y z
N MET A 1 -1.30 -6.34 -2.73
CA MET A 1 -1.14 -4.93 -2.34
C MET A 1 0.27 -4.43 -2.65
N ALA A 2 1.31 -4.82 -1.90
CA ALA A 2 2.69 -4.31 -2.11
C ALA A 2 3.13 -4.27 -3.59
N ARG A 3 3.10 -5.41 -4.28
CA ARG A 3 3.41 -5.49 -5.72
C ARG A 3 2.57 -4.57 -6.62
N LEU A 4 1.28 -4.42 -6.33
CA LEU A 4 0.41 -3.53 -7.12
C LEU A 4 0.77 -2.06 -6.91
N LEU A 5 1.24 -1.70 -5.72
CA LEU A 5 1.54 -0.33 -5.37
C LEU A 5 2.93 0.12 -5.83
N GLU A 6 3.86 -0.81 -6.09
CA GLU A 6 5.16 -0.51 -6.71
C GLU A 6 4.99 0.13 -8.10
N GLU A 7 4.01 -0.33 -8.87
CA GLU A 7 3.72 0.16 -10.22
C GLU A 7 2.65 1.28 -10.23
N ALA A 8 2.11 1.67 -9.07
CA ALA A 8 0.97 2.58 -9.00
C ALA A 8 1.31 4.06 -9.21
N HIS A 9 2.57 4.40 -9.49
CA HIS A 9 3.01 5.77 -9.78
C HIS A 9 2.29 6.38 -11.00
N TRP A 10 1.84 5.56 -11.95
CA TRP A 10 1.02 5.98 -13.10
C TRP A 10 -0.36 6.51 -12.71
N LEU A 11 -0.84 6.16 -11.52
CA LEU A 11 -2.17 6.51 -11.00
C LEU A 11 -2.09 7.63 -9.97
N TYR A 12 -0.90 8.20 -9.75
CA TYR A 12 -0.72 9.32 -8.85
C TYR A 12 -1.37 10.58 -9.41
N GLU A 13 -2.22 11.19 -8.61
CA GLU A 13 -2.80 12.51 -8.87
C GLU A 13 -2.77 13.29 -7.56
N LYS A 14 -2.13 14.46 -7.60
CA LYS A 14 -1.95 15.31 -6.42
C LYS A 14 -3.30 15.61 -5.78
N ASP A 15 -3.40 15.40 -4.47
CA ASP A 15 -4.60 15.64 -3.64
C ASP A 15 -5.82 14.76 -4.01
N VAL A 16 -5.64 13.75 -4.85
CA VAL A 16 -6.71 12.81 -5.28
C VAL A 16 -6.31 11.36 -5.04
N SER A 17 -5.14 10.95 -5.48
CA SER A 17 -4.63 9.58 -5.39
C SER A 17 -3.13 9.59 -5.12
N SER A 18 -2.76 9.26 -3.88
CA SER A 18 -1.38 9.12 -3.44
C SER A 18 -1.33 8.12 -2.28
N VAL A 19 -0.27 7.34 -2.16
CA VAL A 19 -0.15 6.35 -1.08
C VAL A 19 1.27 6.28 -0.57
N LEU A 20 1.42 6.23 0.75
CA LEU A 20 2.65 5.77 1.39
C LEU A 20 2.40 4.36 1.93
N PHE A 21 3.31 3.44 1.64
CA PHE A 21 3.28 2.08 2.18
C PHE A 21 4.71 1.63 2.49
N PRO A 22 4.96 0.92 3.60
CA PRO A 22 6.31 0.46 3.90
C PRO A 22 6.76 -0.59 2.88
N ARG A 23 7.99 -0.44 2.39
CA ARG A 23 8.56 -1.38 1.40
C ARG A 23 8.51 -2.81 1.93
N SER A 24 8.18 -3.73 1.03
CA SER A 24 7.82 -5.11 1.36
C SER A 24 8.40 -6.08 0.36
N TYR A 25 8.96 -7.17 0.83
CA TYR A 25 9.64 -8.17 0.03
C TYR A 25 9.01 -9.53 0.21
N ASN A 26 8.94 -10.29 -0.88
CA ASN A 26 8.76 -11.73 -0.82
C ASN A 26 10.12 -12.40 -1.04
N LEU A 27 10.74 -12.88 0.05
CA LEU A 27 12.08 -13.49 0.00
C LEU A 27 12.13 -14.79 -0.82
N SER A 28 10.99 -15.38 -1.16
CA SER A 28 10.95 -16.53 -2.07
C SER A 28 11.19 -16.13 -3.54
N ARG A 29 11.08 -14.84 -3.85
CA ARG A 29 11.21 -14.26 -5.19
C ARG A 29 12.38 -13.31 -5.28
N GLU A 30 12.55 -12.44 -4.29
CA GLU A 30 13.50 -11.32 -4.32
C GLU A 30 14.44 -11.31 -3.09
N PRO A 31 15.14 -12.41 -2.78
CA PRO A 31 15.99 -12.49 -1.59
C PRO A 31 17.18 -11.51 -1.66
N LYS A 32 17.71 -11.24 -2.87
CA LYS A 32 18.83 -10.32 -3.07
C LYS A 32 18.42 -8.86 -2.81
N ALA A 33 17.29 -8.43 -3.37
CA ALA A 33 16.79 -7.06 -3.16
C ALA A 33 16.55 -6.77 -1.67
N PHE A 34 15.96 -7.72 -0.94
CA PHE A 34 15.81 -7.61 0.51
C PHE A 34 17.16 -7.54 1.23
N LEU A 35 18.14 -8.36 0.84
CA LEU A 35 19.46 -8.38 1.46
C LEU A 35 20.20 -7.04 1.27
N ASP A 36 20.17 -6.50 0.06
CA ASP A 36 20.82 -5.24 -0.29
C ASP A 36 20.19 -4.07 0.47
N ASP A 37 18.86 -4.04 0.58
CA ASP A 37 18.13 -3.05 1.38
C ASP A 37 18.39 -3.21 2.89
N PHE A 38 18.41 -4.43 3.40
CA PHE A 38 18.76 -4.67 4.80
C PHE A 38 20.16 -4.14 5.13
N ARG A 39 21.12 -4.35 4.24
CA ARG A 39 22.51 -3.86 4.36
C ARG A 39 22.59 -2.34 4.33
N LEU A 40 21.92 -1.71 3.36
CA LEU A 40 21.87 -0.26 3.24
C LEU A 40 21.18 0.38 4.46
N THR A 41 20.08 -0.20 4.92
CA THR A 41 19.35 0.27 6.11
C THR A 41 20.21 0.15 7.37
N ALA A 42 21.03 -0.90 7.50
CA ALA A 42 22.00 -1.02 8.59
C ALA A 42 23.12 0.03 8.50
N ALA A 43 23.64 0.30 7.30
CA ALA A 43 24.63 1.36 7.08
C ALA A 43 24.10 2.74 7.48
N ALA A 44 22.92 3.11 6.99
CA ALA A 44 22.25 4.35 7.37
C ALA A 44 21.92 4.38 8.88
N GLY A 45 21.50 3.25 9.45
CA GLY A 45 21.21 3.13 10.89
C GLY A 45 22.45 3.37 11.76
N LEU A 46 23.62 2.85 11.38
CA LEU A 46 24.87 3.09 12.08
C LEU A 46 25.25 4.58 12.08
N LEU A 47 25.09 5.25 10.93
CA LEU A 47 25.38 6.68 10.81
C LEU A 47 24.42 7.52 11.68
N LYS A 48 23.12 7.18 11.69
CA LYS A 48 22.13 7.85 12.55
C LYS A 48 22.49 7.70 14.03
N TRP A 49 22.78 6.46 14.46
CA TRP A 49 23.24 6.17 15.81
C TRP A 49 24.48 6.98 16.19
N PHE A 50 25.45 7.07 15.27
CA PHE A 50 26.67 7.82 15.52
C PHE A 50 26.42 9.32 15.67
N VAL A 51 25.60 9.91 14.79
CA VAL A 51 25.25 11.34 14.87
C VAL A 51 24.50 11.66 16.16
N GLU A 52 23.51 10.84 16.52
CA GLU A 52 22.73 10.98 17.78
C GLU A 52 23.65 10.89 19.00
N ARG A 53 24.52 9.86 19.05
CA ARG A 53 25.51 9.67 20.13
C ARG A 53 26.46 10.86 20.28
N MET A 54 26.91 11.46 19.17
CA MET A 54 27.82 12.61 19.20
C MET A 54 27.12 13.92 19.58
N GLN A 55 25.80 14.03 19.36
CA GLN A 55 24.99 15.20 19.72
C GLN A 55 24.59 15.20 21.19
N ASP A 56 24.27 14.04 21.75
CA ASP A 56 23.83 13.92 23.14
C ASP A 56 24.94 14.22 24.16
N GLY A 57 26.21 14.18 23.75
CA GLY A 57 27.35 14.65 24.56
C GLY A 57 27.58 13.90 25.88
N GLU A 58 26.78 12.89 26.18
CA GLU A 58 26.89 12.03 27.34
C GLU A 58 28.09 11.09 27.19
N GLU A 59 29.03 11.16 28.13
CA GLU A 59 30.03 10.11 28.36
C GLU A 59 29.30 8.87 28.90
N TYR A 60 28.53 8.17 28.05
CA TYR A 60 28.01 6.85 28.38
C TYR A 60 29.20 5.92 28.57
N SER A 61 29.56 5.68 29.83
CA SER A 61 30.52 4.65 30.21
C SER A 61 30.01 3.33 29.65
N ALA A 62 30.73 2.78 28.65
CA ALA A 62 30.42 1.50 28.06
C ALA A 62 30.13 0.47 29.16
N GLU A 63 29.03 -0.28 29.05
CA GLU A 63 28.83 -1.40 29.95
C GLU A 63 30.04 -2.35 29.81
N PRO A 64 30.67 -2.76 30.92
CA PRO A 64 31.87 -3.57 30.87
C PRO A 64 31.53 -4.96 30.32
N GLY A 65 31.78 -5.18 29.02
CA GLY A 65 31.55 -6.49 28.40
C GLY A 65 31.58 -6.53 26.86
N HIS A 66 31.34 -5.42 26.17
CA HIS A 66 31.27 -5.42 24.70
C HIS A 66 32.50 -4.82 24.03
N ARG A 67 32.97 -5.49 22.97
CA ARG A 67 34.11 -5.04 22.16
C ARG A 67 33.71 -3.73 21.44
N PRO A 68 34.54 -2.68 21.50
CA PRO A 68 34.25 -1.45 20.78
C PRO A 68 34.31 -1.66 19.27
N ILE A 69 33.52 -0.89 18.53
CA ILE A 69 33.47 -0.98 17.07
C ILE A 69 34.59 -0.16 16.42
N PRO A 70 35.25 -0.65 15.36
CA PRO A 70 36.30 0.09 14.66
C PRO A 70 35.74 1.34 13.96
N MET A 71 36.48 2.45 13.96
CA MET A 71 36.10 3.67 13.23
C MET A 71 35.94 3.44 11.71
N SER A 72 36.65 2.47 11.14
CA SER A 72 36.51 2.10 9.73
C SER A 72 35.10 1.64 9.35
N ARG A 73 34.25 1.27 10.32
CA ARG A 73 32.84 0.96 10.08
C ARG A 73 32.01 2.18 9.73
N LEU A 74 32.35 3.35 10.27
CA LEU A 74 31.71 4.61 9.90
C LEU A 74 32.05 4.97 8.45
N GLU A 75 33.32 4.86 8.08
CA GLU A 75 33.79 5.08 6.71
C GLU A 75 33.10 4.13 5.72
N PHE A 76 33.02 2.85 6.08
CA PHE A 76 32.31 1.85 5.29
C PHE A 76 30.84 2.25 5.11
N ALA A 77 30.14 2.61 6.19
CA ALA A 77 28.73 3.00 6.14
C ALA A 77 28.48 4.27 5.30
N VAL A 78 29.36 5.29 5.41
CA VAL A 78 29.31 6.49 4.56
C VAL A 78 29.45 6.09 3.10
N LYS A 79 30.47 5.32 2.74
CA LYS A 79 30.72 4.91 1.35
C LYS A 79 29.53 4.14 0.78
N ARG A 80 28.91 3.24 1.54
CA ARG A 80 27.71 2.49 1.11
C ARG A 80 26.50 3.40 0.85
N CYS A 81 26.28 4.38 1.72
CA CYS A 81 25.18 5.32 1.54
C CYS A 81 25.42 6.25 0.34
N GLU A 82 26.67 6.70 0.13
CA GLU A 82 27.03 7.53 -1.02
C GLU A 82 26.91 6.79 -2.36
N GLU A 83 27.29 5.52 -2.40
CA GLU A 83 27.07 4.65 -3.58
C GLU A 83 25.58 4.53 -3.91
N PHE A 84 24.73 4.31 -2.90
CA PHE A 84 23.27 4.28 -3.10
C PHE A 84 22.75 5.62 -3.63
N ILE A 85 23.14 6.74 -3.03
CA ILE A 85 22.75 8.08 -3.49
C ILE A 85 23.21 8.31 -4.94
N ALA A 86 24.41 7.84 -5.31
CA ALA A 86 24.90 7.94 -6.67
C ALA A 86 24.04 7.14 -7.66
N CYS A 87 23.61 5.94 -7.29
CA CYS A 87 22.69 5.12 -8.08
C CYS A 87 21.31 5.77 -8.27
N GLU A 88 20.73 6.35 -7.21
CA GLU A 88 19.43 7.04 -7.28
C GLU A 88 19.48 8.30 -8.17
N HIS A 89 20.65 8.94 -8.27
CA HIS A 89 20.88 10.04 -9.21
C HIS A 89 21.35 9.59 -10.60
N HIS A 90 21.31 8.29 -10.90
CA HIS A 90 21.76 7.72 -12.18
C HIS A 90 23.23 8.01 -12.53
N ARG A 91 24.08 8.35 -11.54
CA ARG A 91 25.51 8.62 -11.76
C ARG A 91 26.34 7.35 -11.93
N ASN A 92 25.78 6.21 -11.55
CA ASN A 92 26.34 4.87 -11.76
C ASN A 92 26.34 4.41 -13.22
N ILE A 93 25.80 5.20 -14.15
CA ILE A 93 25.83 4.90 -15.59
C ILE A 93 27.21 5.24 -16.18
N ASP A 94 27.89 6.25 -15.65
CA ASP A 94 29.10 6.82 -16.26
C ASP A 94 30.41 6.43 -15.54
N GLU A 95 30.36 6.05 -14.26
CA GLU A 95 31.54 5.63 -13.49
C GLU A 95 31.28 4.32 -12.72
N ASP A 96 32.33 3.47 -12.62
CA ASP A 96 32.31 2.22 -11.83
C ASP A 96 32.33 2.54 -10.32
N PHE A 97 31.16 2.89 -9.77
CA PHE A 97 30.99 3.18 -8.34
C PHE A 97 30.85 1.93 -7.47
N VAL A 98 30.48 0.78 -8.05
CA VAL A 98 30.13 -0.43 -7.28
C VAL A 98 31.39 -1.22 -6.95
N THR A 99 31.92 -1.01 -5.74
CA THR A 99 32.91 -1.93 -5.18
C THR A 99 32.15 -3.18 -4.68
N GLU A 100 32.35 -4.35 -5.29
CA GLU A 100 31.81 -5.60 -4.75
C GLU A 100 32.56 -6.00 -3.46
N PHE A 101 31.82 -6.16 -2.36
CA PHE A 101 32.35 -6.63 -1.08
C PHE A 101 31.98 -8.09 -0.85
N SER A 102 32.84 -8.81 -0.13
CA SER A 102 32.58 -10.19 0.19
C SER A 102 31.44 -10.33 1.21
N GLU A 103 30.79 -11.49 1.22
CA GLU A 103 29.76 -11.81 2.21
C GLU A 103 30.32 -11.76 3.64
N GLU A 104 31.59 -12.12 3.83
CA GLU A 104 32.28 -12.07 5.11
C GLU A 104 32.45 -10.64 5.62
N GLU A 105 32.81 -9.69 4.74
CA GLU A 105 32.94 -8.28 5.09
C GLU A 105 31.60 -7.69 5.54
N TRP A 106 30.52 -8.01 4.81
CA TRP A 106 29.16 -7.61 5.19
C TRP A 106 28.70 -8.23 6.49
N ASN A 107 28.94 -9.53 6.70
CA ASN A 107 28.59 -10.19 7.95
C ASN A 107 29.34 -9.58 9.13
N SER A 108 30.62 -9.27 8.95
CA SER A 108 31.43 -8.59 9.96
C SER A 108 30.93 -7.17 10.24
N PHE A 109 30.54 -6.41 9.21
CA PHE A 109 29.91 -5.10 9.38
C PHE A 109 28.59 -5.20 10.15
N LEU A 110 27.72 -6.16 9.82
CA LEU A 110 26.42 -6.34 10.47
C LEU A 110 26.54 -6.76 11.93
N ASP A 111 27.54 -7.59 12.26
CA ASP A 111 27.82 -7.97 13.65
C ASP A 111 28.27 -6.73 14.47
N ASP A 112 29.13 -5.86 13.90
CA ASP A 112 29.56 -4.60 14.54
C ASP A 112 28.39 -3.58 14.64
N TYR A 113 27.57 -3.43 13.60
CA TYR A 113 26.33 -2.65 13.65
C TYR A 113 25.41 -3.12 14.78
N THR A 114 25.27 -4.44 14.92
CA THR A 114 24.44 -5.03 15.99
C THR A 114 25.00 -4.69 17.37
N ALA A 115 26.32 -4.77 17.53
CA ALA A 115 26.99 -4.39 18.78
C ALA A 115 26.72 -2.92 19.14
N ALA A 116 26.85 -2.00 18.18
CA ALA A 116 26.64 -0.57 18.41
C ALA A 116 25.17 -0.22 18.72
N VAL A 117 24.24 -0.62 17.85
CA VAL A 117 22.84 -0.14 17.89
C VAL A 117 21.95 -0.94 18.85
N HIS A 118 22.28 -2.22 19.08
CA HIS A 118 21.44 -3.11 19.89
C HIS A 118 22.09 -3.58 21.20
N LEU A 119 23.43 -3.50 21.33
CA LEU A 119 24.16 -3.89 22.53
C LEU A 119 24.96 -2.74 23.16
N GLU A 120 24.70 -1.50 22.73
CA GLU A 120 25.28 -0.27 23.29
C GLU A 120 26.82 -0.22 23.31
N ALA A 121 27.48 -0.95 22.41
CA ALA A 121 28.93 -0.90 22.27
C ALA A 121 29.43 0.49 21.82
N ASP A 122 30.60 0.91 22.32
CA ASP A 122 31.21 2.19 21.98
C ASP A 122 32.11 2.11 20.74
N ILE A 123 32.54 3.26 20.22
CA ILE A 123 33.52 3.38 19.16
C ILE A 123 34.93 3.28 19.76
N GLU A 124 35.82 2.58 19.07
CA GLU A 124 37.23 2.48 19.45
C GLU A 124 37.93 3.84 19.28
N ALA A 125 37.93 4.67 20.34
CA ALA A 125 38.63 5.95 20.37
C ALA A 125 40.02 5.81 21.03
N THR A 126 41.07 5.77 20.20
CA THR A 126 42.47 5.71 20.66
C THR A 126 43.09 7.11 20.71
N PHE A 127 43.17 7.71 21.91
CA PHE A 127 43.89 8.97 22.25
C PHE A 127 43.51 10.24 21.45
N GLU A 128 44.07 11.41 21.79
CA GLU A 128 43.67 12.75 21.30
C GLU A 128 43.53 12.92 19.77
N LYS A 129 44.28 12.14 18.95
CA LYS A 129 44.12 12.11 17.47
C LYS A 129 42.76 11.57 17.01
N SER A 130 42.07 10.81 17.84
CA SER A 130 40.74 10.27 17.56
C SER A 130 39.65 11.35 17.49
N ARG A 131 39.79 12.47 18.22
CA ARG A 131 38.73 13.49 18.30
C ARG A 131 38.55 14.29 17.00
N GLU A 132 39.66 14.70 16.37
CA GLU A 132 39.60 15.38 15.07
C GLU A 132 39.03 14.45 13.97
N GLN A 133 39.38 13.17 14.02
CA GLN A 133 38.90 12.18 13.07
C GLN A 133 37.41 11.87 13.28
N LEU A 134 36.93 11.80 14.53
CA LEU A 134 35.51 11.69 14.85
C LEU A 134 34.72 12.89 14.36
N LEU A 135 35.24 14.12 14.48
CA LEU A 135 34.58 15.31 13.93
C LEU A 135 34.49 15.27 12.40
N LYS A 136 35.52 14.77 11.71
CA LYS A 136 35.47 14.56 10.25
C LYS A 136 34.40 13.53 9.86
N TYR A 137 34.31 12.41 10.58
CA TYR A 137 33.27 11.43 10.33
C TYR A 137 31.88 11.95 10.68
N LEU A 138 31.75 12.82 11.69
CA LEU A 138 30.48 13.44 12.06
C LEU A 138 29.95 14.34 10.94
N ASP A 139 30.83 15.16 10.36
CA ASP A 139 30.52 16.01 9.22
C ASP A 139 30.13 15.19 7.97
N ALA A 140 30.92 14.15 7.67
CA ALA A 140 30.63 13.24 6.56
C ALA A 140 29.31 12.49 6.77
N ALA A 141 29.07 11.92 7.96
CA ALA A 141 27.84 11.21 8.29
C ALA A 141 26.62 12.13 8.21
N SER A 142 26.69 13.34 8.79
CA SER A 142 25.59 14.31 8.75
C SER A 142 25.26 14.76 7.33
N THR A 143 26.29 15.03 6.52
CA THR A 143 26.13 15.40 5.11
C THR A 143 25.49 14.27 4.30
N THR A 144 25.99 13.04 4.47
CA THR A 144 25.48 11.86 3.75
C THR A 144 24.05 11.52 4.16
N LEU A 145 23.71 11.60 5.45
CA LEU A 145 22.34 11.42 5.93
C LEU A 145 21.39 12.51 5.41
N GLY A 146 21.85 13.76 5.32
CA GLY A 146 21.09 14.86 4.70
C GLY A 146 20.71 14.55 3.25
N LYS A 147 21.69 14.11 2.44
CA LYS A 147 21.46 13.68 1.05
C LYS A 147 20.57 12.44 0.98
N LEU A 148 20.78 11.47 1.87
CA LEU A 148 19.99 10.23 1.89
C LEU A 148 18.51 10.52 2.15
N ARG A 149 18.21 11.50 2.99
CA ARG A 149 16.84 11.95 3.28
C ARG A 149 16.12 12.53 2.05
N GLU A 150 16.85 13.13 1.12
CA GLU A 150 16.28 13.70 -0.11
C GLU A 150 15.91 12.60 -1.13
N VAL A 151 16.64 11.48 -1.14
CA VAL A 151 16.46 10.41 -2.13
C VAL A 151 15.61 9.24 -1.63
N ASP A 152 15.67 8.89 -0.34
CA ASP A 152 14.89 7.78 0.23
C ASP A 152 13.55 8.30 0.80
N PRO A 153 12.40 8.05 0.14
CA PRO A 153 11.10 8.50 0.62
C PRO A 153 10.67 7.82 1.93
N GLN A 154 11.35 6.75 2.35
CA GLN A 154 11.10 6.05 3.61
C GLN A 154 12.19 6.33 4.67
N TYR A 155 13.07 7.30 4.44
CA TYR A 155 14.20 7.61 5.33
C TYR A 155 13.78 7.84 6.78
N ASP A 156 12.70 8.61 6.97
CA ASP A 156 12.19 8.98 8.28
C ASP A 156 11.46 7.81 8.97
N LEU A 157 10.85 6.91 8.20
CA LEU A 157 10.22 5.67 8.70
C LEU A 157 11.26 4.69 9.26
N ASN A 158 12.45 4.65 8.65
CA ASN A 158 13.45 3.61 8.86
C ASN A 158 14.04 3.57 10.27
N GLY A 159 13.99 4.67 11.03
CA GLY A 159 14.69 4.77 12.31
C GLY A 159 16.18 4.43 12.18
N MET A 160 16.75 3.80 13.20
CA MET A 160 18.15 3.34 13.22
C MET A 160 18.31 1.85 13.51
N ARG A 161 17.25 1.16 13.95
CA ARG A 161 17.32 -0.21 14.50
C ARG A 161 17.09 -1.30 13.46
N ASN A 162 16.85 -0.94 12.21
CA ASN A 162 16.68 -1.85 11.07
C ASN A 162 15.69 -2.99 11.36
N ILE A 163 14.53 -2.62 11.90
CA ILE A 163 13.50 -3.58 12.32
C ILE A 163 12.61 -3.95 11.14
N TRP A 164 12.31 -5.25 11.03
CA TRP A 164 11.45 -5.84 10.01
C TRP A 164 10.30 -6.63 10.64
N ILE A 165 9.13 -6.58 10.00
CA ILE A 165 7.92 -7.31 10.40
C ILE A 165 7.61 -8.39 9.37
N LEU A 166 7.55 -9.64 9.82
CA LEU A 166 7.20 -10.82 9.05
C LEU A 166 5.70 -11.08 9.21
N LYS A 167 4.95 -10.95 8.12
CA LYS A 167 3.50 -11.10 8.09
C LYS A 167 3.12 -12.37 7.34
N PRO A 168 2.44 -13.34 7.96
CA PRO A 168 1.95 -14.52 7.27
C PRO A 168 0.92 -14.13 6.19
N SER A 169 1.05 -14.69 4.99
CA SER A 169 0.19 -14.39 3.84
C SER A 169 -1.23 -14.96 4.00
N GLU A 170 -1.39 -16.05 4.75
CA GLU A 170 -2.65 -16.81 4.88
C GLU A 170 -3.38 -16.60 6.22
N LEU A 171 -2.78 -15.84 7.15
CA LEU A 171 -3.39 -15.57 8.45
C LEU A 171 -3.93 -14.14 8.50
N CYS A 172 -4.84 -13.90 9.44
CA CYS A 172 -5.45 -12.58 9.66
C CYS A 172 -5.40 -12.20 11.14
N CYS A 173 -5.92 -11.00 11.43
CA CYS A 173 -6.09 -10.48 12.79
C CYS A 173 -4.79 -10.37 13.61
N GLY A 174 -3.64 -10.19 12.94
CA GLY A 174 -2.33 -10.10 13.59
C GLY A 174 -1.72 -11.43 14.02
N THR A 175 -2.36 -12.56 13.72
CA THR A 175 -1.91 -13.89 14.15
C THR A 175 -0.67 -14.33 13.40
N GLY A 176 0.34 -14.81 14.14
CA GLY A 176 1.58 -15.33 13.56
C GLY A 176 2.56 -14.27 13.04
N ILE A 177 2.25 -12.98 13.24
CA ILE A 177 3.19 -11.89 12.98
C ILE A 177 4.42 -12.05 13.86
N SER A 178 5.59 -11.87 13.26
CA SER A 178 6.86 -11.83 13.98
C SER A 178 7.62 -10.54 13.65
N ILE A 179 8.39 -10.03 14.59
CA ILE A 179 9.24 -8.86 14.39
C ILE A 179 10.69 -9.29 14.69
N SER A 180 11.63 -8.81 13.89
CA SER A 180 13.06 -9.08 14.08
C SER A 180 13.92 -7.97 13.47
N HIS A 181 15.04 -7.68 14.11
CA HIS A 181 16.12 -6.84 13.57
C HIS A 181 17.30 -7.68 13.08
N SER A 182 17.27 -9.02 13.26
CA SER A 182 18.41 -9.89 12.94
C SER A 182 18.19 -10.58 11.60
N LEU A 183 19.07 -10.31 10.63
CA LEU A 183 19.05 -10.95 9.32
C LEU A 183 19.08 -12.49 9.42
N LYS A 184 19.95 -13.02 10.29
CA LYS A 184 20.09 -14.45 10.55
C LYS A 184 18.78 -15.05 11.07
N ASP A 185 18.07 -14.37 11.96
CA ASP A 185 16.77 -14.80 12.49
C ASP A 185 15.64 -14.71 11.44
N ILE A 186 15.60 -13.64 10.64
CA ILE A 186 14.62 -13.47 9.55
C ILE A 186 14.71 -14.63 8.57
N PHE A 187 15.91 -14.92 8.04
CA PHE A 187 16.10 -16.04 7.12
C PHE A 187 15.82 -17.40 7.77
N ARG A 188 16.14 -17.59 9.05
CA ARG A 188 15.80 -18.81 9.80
C ARG A 188 14.29 -19.03 9.86
N LYS A 189 13.53 -18.00 10.22
CA LYS A 189 12.06 -18.06 10.31
C LYS A 189 11.42 -18.37 8.96
N ILE A 190 11.93 -17.77 7.88
CA ILE A 190 11.42 -18.01 6.53
C ILE A 190 11.72 -19.43 6.06
N LYS A 191 12.95 -19.92 6.25
CA LYS A 191 13.34 -21.31 5.91
C LYS A 191 12.54 -22.37 6.69
N SER A 192 12.03 -22.02 7.88
CA SER A 192 11.22 -22.94 8.70
C SER A 192 9.77 -23.09 8.25
N ARG A 193 9.32 -22.33 7.25
CA ARG A 193 7.94 -22.30 6.76
C ARG A 193 7.87 -22.62 5.27
N PRO A 194 6.68 -22.97 4.74
CA PRO A 194 6.48 -23.13 3.32
C PRO A 194 6.86 -21.86 2.53
N LYS A 195 7.16 -22.05 1.25
CA LYS A 195 7.43 -20.96 0.32
C LYS A 195 6.25 -19.98 0.31
N ASP A 196 6.54 -18.69 0.13
CA ASP A 196 5.57 -17.59 0.07
C ASP A 196 4.70 -17.40 1.34
N TYR A 197 5.05 -18.08 2.44
CA TYR A 197 4.30 -17.99 3.70
C TYR A 197 4.39 -16.61 4.34
N PHE A 198 5.54 -15.92 4.24
CA PHE A 198 5.75 -14.59 4.80
C PHE A 198 5.96 -13.53 3.72
N ILE A 199 5.37 -12.36 3.95
CA ILE A 199 5.88 -11.08 3.44
C ILE A 199 6.74 -10.43 4.52
N VAL A 200 7.91 -9.94 4.15
CA VAL A 200 8.82 -9.21 5.03
C VAL A 200 8.70 -7.72 4.70
N GLN A 201 8.20 -6.93 5.64
CA GLN A 201 7.93 -5.52 5.43
C GLN A 201 8.76 -4.68 6.41
N LYS A 202 9.23 -3.50 5.97
CA LYS A 202 9.97 -2.60 6.87
C LYS A 202 9.05 -2.15 8.00
N TYR A 203 9.53 -2.27 9.24
CA TYR A 203 8.79 -1.79 10.40
C TYR A 203 8.90 -0.27 10.53
N ILE A 204 7.78 0.37 10.85
CA ILE A 204 7.71 1.81 11.15
C ILE A 204 8.25 2.02 12.57
N GLU A 205 9.47 2.53 12.68
CA GLU A 205 10.17 2.67 13.95
C GLU A 205 9.72 3.91 14.73
N ARG A 206 9.32 4.97 14.03
CA ARG A 206 8.86 6.25 14.60
C ARG A 206 7.36 6.53 14.34
N PRO A 207 6.45 5.69 14.84
CA PRO A 207 5.03 5.97 14.76
C PRO A 207 4.67 7.14 15.67
N LEU A 208 3.62 7.89 15.35
CA LEU A 208 2.99 8.81 16.28
C LEU A 208 2.50 8.01 17.50
N LEU A 209 2.92 8.44 18.69
CA LEU A 209 2.53 7.85 19.96
C LEU A 209 1.54 8.77 20.67
N ILE A 210 0.59 8.18 21.39
CA ILE A 210 -0.30 8.93 22.28
C ILE A 210 -0.07 8.37 23.68
N HIS A 211 0.43 9.22 24.58
CA HIS A 211 0.86 8.81 25.93
C HIS A 211 1.75 7.56 25.86
N ASP A 212 2.81 7.64 25.06
CA ASP A 212 3.80 6.59 24.80
C ASP A 212 3.22 5.28 24.25
N THR A 213 1.97 5.26 23.77
CA THR A 213 1.31 4.05 23.32
C THR A 213 1.08 4.09 21.81
N LYS A 214 1.50 3.02 21.12
CA LYS A 214 1.32 2.87 19.68
C LYS A 214 -0.16 2.64 19.35
N PHE A 215 -0.61 3.19 18.22
CA PHE A 215 -1.92 2.91 17.68
C PHE A 215 -1.89 2.79 16.15
N ASP A 216 -2.95 2.20 15.61
CA ASP A 216 -3.30 2.30 14.20
C ASP A 216 -4.74 2.80 14.05
N ILE A 217 -5.11 3.21 12.83
CA ILE A 217 -6.44 3.69 12.48
C ILE A 217 -7.06 2.71 11.49
N ARG A 218 -8.15 2.06 11.91
CA ARG A 218 -9.05 1.31 11.03
C ARG A 218 -10.01 2.30 10.37
N GLN A 219 -9.84 2.49 9.07
CA GLN A 219 -10.70 3.32 8.23
C GLN A 219 -11.63 2.46 7.38
N TRP A 220 -12.93 2.71 7.46
CA TRP A 220 -13.91 2.03 6.61
C TRP A 220 -14.13 2.78 5.31
N TYR A 221 -14.26 2.03 4.22
CA TYR A 221 -14.65 2.57 2.93
C TYR A 221 -15.50 1.54 2.16
N LEU A 222 -16.37 2.04 1.29
CA LEU A 222 -17.33 1.27 0.52
C LEU A 222 -17.06 1.50 -0.96
N VAL A 223 -16.94 0.42 -1.73
CA VAL A 223 -16.91 0.47 -3.19
C VAL A 223 -18.27 0.04 -3.70
N THR A 224 -18.99 0.94 -4.37
CA THR A 224 -20.33 0.66 -4.92
C THR A 224 -20.31 0.34 -6.41
N ASN A 225 -19.20 0.63 -7.08
CA ASN A 225 -19.00 0.28 -8.48
C ASN A 225 -17.50 0.17 -8.76
N THR A 226 -17.09 -0.88 -9.47
CA THR A 226 -15.69 -1.11 -9.87
C THR A 226 -15.38 -0.51 -11.23
N PHE A 227 -16.38 -0.17 -12.06
CA PHE A 227 -16.17 0.53 -13.33
C PHE A 227 -17.46 1.25 -13.82
N PRO A 228 -17.51 2.59 -13.83
CA PRO A 228 -16.54 3.53 -13.26
C PRO A 228 -16.34 3.32 -11.75
N MET A 229 -15.09 3.40 -11.29
CA MET A 229 -14.75 3.27 -9.87
C MET A 229 -15.50 4.32 -9.04
N THR A 230 -16.25 3.88 -8.03
CA THR A 230 -16.99 4.78 -7.12
C THR A 230 -16.70 4.38 -5.68
N ILE A 231 -16.04 5.27 -4.94
CA ILE A 231 -15.48 5.02 -3.61
C ILE A 231 -16.08 6.02 -2.62
N TRP A 232 -16.59 5.48 -1.52
CA TRP A 232 -17.10 6.24 -0.39
C TRP A 232 -16.24 5.94 0.83
N ILE A 233 -15.85 6.94 1.58
CA ILE A 233 -15.11 6.75 2.83
C ILE A 233 -15.99 7.15 4.03
N PHE A 234 -15.92 6.40 5.11
CA PHE A 234 -16.63 6.76 6.34
C PHE A 234 -15.90 7.90 7.06
N LYS A 235 -16.63 8.90 7.56
CA LYS A 235 -16.07 10.13 8.16
C LYS A 235 -15.26 9.90 9.44
N GLU A 236 -15.52 8.81 10.16
CA GLU A 236 -14.77 8.43 11.37
C GLU A 236 -13.92 7.18 11.12
N GLY A 237 -12.75 7.13 11.77
CA GLY A 237 -11.92 5.93 11.89
C GLY A 237 -11.98 5.34 13.31
N LEU A 238 -11.66 4.06 13.44
CA LEU A 238 -11.46 3.41 14.74
C LEU A 238 -9.98 3.40 15.09
N LEU A 239 -9.58 4.13 16.15
CA LEU A 239 -8.25 4.04 16.72
C LEU A 239 -8.11 2.76 17.53
N ARG A 240 -7.08 1.95 17.26
CA ARG A 240 -6.77 0.73 18.02
C ARG A 240 -5.38 0.86 18.63
N PHE A 241 -5.31 0.80 19.95
CA PHE A 241 -4.06 1.00 20.70
C PHE A 241 -3.41 -0.33 21.07
N SER A 242 -2.09 -0.36 21.19
CA SER A 242 -1.40 -1.43 21.91
C SER A 242 -1.76 -1.41 23.41
N SER A 243 -1.50 -2.49 24.14
CA SER A 243 -1.81 -2.59 25.58
C SER A 243 -0.69 -2.08 26.48
N LYS A 244 0.53 -1.96 25.96
CA LYS A 244 1.72 -1.55 26.69
C LYS A 244 2.41 -0.35 26.01
N PRO A 245 3.15 0.47 26.78
CA PRO A 245 3.97 1.55 26.23
C PRO A 245 4.96 1.04 25.18
N TYR A 246 5.20 1.86 24.18
CA TYR A 246 6.08 1.61 23.04
C TYR A 246 7.54 1.65 23.49
N THR A 247 8.27 0.59 23.20
CA THR A 247 9.69 0.44 23.54
C THR A 247 10.30 -0.62 22.63
N PHE A 248 11.62 -0.56 22.43
CA PHE A 248 12.36 -1.57 21.67
C PHE A 248 13.03 -2.63 22.56
N SER A 249 12.84 -2.58 23.88
CA SER A 249 13.39 -3.56 24.83
C SER A 249 12.89 -4.99 24.57
N THR A 250 11.71 -5.14 23.98
CA THR A 250 11.15 -6.43 23.57
C THR A 250 10.19 -6.26 22.41
N TYR A 251 10.17 -7.20 21.47
CA TYR A 251 9.22 -7.20 20.34
C TYR A 251 7.90 -7.88 20.66
N HIS A 252 7.45 -7.78 21.90
CA HIS A 252 6.23 -8.41 22.35
C HIS A 252 5.00 -7.79 21.68
N GLU A 253 4.05 -8.62 21.24
CA GLU A 253 2.87 -8.18 20.47
C GLU A 253 1.97 -7.18 21.22
N ALA A 254 1.96 -7.22 22.56
CA ALA A 254 1.27 -6.25 23.41
C ALA A 254 1.76 -4.79 23.24
N ILE A 255 2.96 -4.60 22.68
CA ILE A 255 3.61 -3.30 22.47
C ILE A 255 3.47 -2.87 21.00
N HIS A 256 3.75 -3.78 20.07
CA HIS A 256 3.99 -3.40 18.66
C HIS A 256 2.83 -3.68 17.71
N ILE A 257 1.84 -4.49 18.10
CA ILE A 257 0.71 -4.92 17.26
C ILE A 257 -0.59 -4.34 17.82
N CYS A 258 -1.37 -3.62 17.03
CA CYS A 258 -2.54 -2.88 17.51
C CYS A 258 -3.87 -3.61 17.28
N ASN A 259 -3.88 -4.71 16.52
CA ASN A 259 -5.09 -5.47 16.18
C ASN A 259 -5.93 -5.80 17.42
N THR A 260 -7.23 -5.46 17.36
CA THR A 260 -8.17 -5.65 18.48
C THR A 260 -8.17 -7.09 19.01
N ALA A 261 -8.14 -8.10 18.12
CA ALA A 261 -8.15 -9.51 18.51
C ALA A 261 -6.94 -9.92 19.35
N ILE A 262 -5.75 -9.36 19.04
CA ILE A 262 -4.53 -9.62 19.82
C ILE A 262 -4.60 -8.92 21.17
N GLN A 263 -5.10 -7.68 21.19
CA GLN A 263 -5.08 -6.87 22.41
C GLN A 263 -6.20 -7.22 23.40
N GLU A 264 -7.33 -7.79 22.91
CA GLU A 264 -8.45 -8.25 23.75
C GLU A 264 -8.00 -9.24 24.84
N LYS A 265 -7.02 -10.12 24.55
CA LYS A 265 -6.51 -11.09 25.54
C LYS A 265 -5.85 -10.44 26.75
N TYR A 266 -5.14 -9.32 26.55
CA TYR A 266 -4.50 -8.57 27.65
C TYR A 266 -5.54 -7.78 28.44
N ASP A 267 -6.55 -7.22 27.76
CA ASP A 267 -7.67 -6.55 28.43
C ASP A 267 -8.44 -7.52 29.33
N GLU A 268 -8.68 -8.75 28.88
CA GLU A 268 -9.33 -9.78 29.69
C GLU A 268 -8.47 -10.22 30.88
N GLU A 269 -7.19 -10.48 30.66
CA GLU A 269 -6.26 -10.86 31.72
C GLU A 269 -6.21 -9.79 32.82
N ARG A 270 -6.15 -8.52 32.42
CA ARG A 270 -6.23 -7.37 33.33
C ARG A 270 -7.55 -7.30 34.09
N ARG A 271 -8.69 -7.54 33.42
CA ARG A 271 -10.01 -7.62 34.09
C ARG A 271 -10.06 -8.79 35.08
N ARG A 272 -9.47 -9.94 34.76
CA ARG A 272 -9.37 -11.10 35.67
C ARG A 272 -8.52 -10.77 36.89
N ARG A 273 -7.37 -10.10 36.73
CA ARG A 273 -6.51 -9.63 37.84
C ARG A 273 -7.26 -8.68 38.78
N ARG A 274 -7.98 -7.70 38.23
CA ARG A 274 -8.81 -6.76 39.02
C ARG A 274 -9.88 -7.48 39.84
N LYS A 275 -10.58 -8.46 39.25
CA LYS A 275 -11.59 -9.25 39.97
C LYS A 275 -11.02 -10.09 41.12
N ARG A 276 -9.73 -10.43 41.07
CA ARG A 276 -9.03 -11.18 42.14
C ARG A 276 -8.53 -10.31 43.30
N GLY A 277 -8.90 -9.02 43.34
CA GLY A 277 -8.50 -8.11 44.41
C GLY A 277 -7.09 -7.56 44.29
N ASN A 278 -6.37 -7.87 43.21
CA ASN A 278 -5.04 -7.32 42.97
C ASN A 278 -5.19 -5.87 42.50
N SER A 279 -5.01 -4.94 43.43
CA SER A 279 -5.39 -3.52 43.30
C SER A 279 -4.28 -2.63 42.76
N GLU A 280 -3.18 -3.20 42.27
CA GLU A 280 -1.94 -2.46 41.99
C GLU A 280 -1.86 -1.71 40.65
N GLU A 281 -2.91 -1.68 39.82
CA GLU A 281 -2.94 -0.76 38.66
C GLU A 281 -4.34 -0.15 38.43
N VAL A 282 -4.57 0.98 39.12
CA VAL A 282 -5.73 1.88 38.93
C VAL A 282 -5.51 2.85 37.75
N VAL A 283 -4.39 2.77 37.02
CA VAL A 283 -4.16 3.63 35.84
C VAL A 283 -5.08 3.17 34.71
N LYS A 284 -6.12 3.93 34.34
CA LYS A 284 -6.97 3.59 33.18
C LYS A 284 -6.08 3.47 31.94
N SER A 285 -6.11 2.31 31.28
CA SER A 285 -5.35 2.13 30.04
C SER A 285 -5.88 3.12 29.01
N ILE A 286 -5.04 3.61 28.10
CA ILE A 286 -5.49 4.46 27.00
C ILE A 286 -6.65 3.82 26.21
N ARG A 287 -6.66 2.48 26.10
CA ARG A 287 -7.74 1.68 25.51
C ARG A 287 -9.09 1.85 26.22
N ASP A 288 -9.08 2.12 27.53
CA ASP A 288 -10.27 2.36 28.35
C ASP A 288 -10.79 3.81 28.24
N GLN A 289 -9.99 4.73 27.67
CA GLN A 289 -10.29 6.17 27.67
C GLN A 289 -11.19 6.64 26.52
N GLY A 290 -11.63 5.72 25.65
CA GLY A 290 -12.56 6.03 24.58
C GLY A 290 -12.02 7.06 23.59
N TRP A 291 -10.87 6.78 22.98
CA TRP A 291 -10.32 7.61 21.92
C TRP A 291 -11.07 7.43 20.60
N ASP A 292 -11.52 8.54 20.05
CA ASP A 292 -12.05 8.68 18.69
C ASP A 292 -11.28 9.77 17.93
N CYS A 293 -11.70 10.03 16.69
CA CYS A 293 -11.02 10.98 15.79
C CYS A 293 -11.04 12.42 16.30
N GLU A 294 -12.13 12.84 16.97
CA GLU A 294 -12.24 14.17 17.55
C GLU A 294 -11.25 14.34 18.69
N LYS A 295 -11.16 13.35 19.59
CA LYS A 295 -10.16 13.35 20.67
C LYS A 295 -8.72 13.30 20.15
N LEU A 296 -8.46 12.54 19.08
CA LEU A 296 -7.16 12.56 18.40
C LEU A 296 -6.81 13.96 17.88
N ASN A 297 -7.77 14.60 17.24
CA ASN A 297 -7.59 15.93 16.69
C ASN A 297 -7.33 16.98 17.79
N GLU A 298 -8.07 16.94 18.89
CA GLU A 298 -7.83 17.79 20.06
C GLU A 298 -6.45 17.56 20.68
N TYR A 299 -6.02 16.30 20.78
CA TYR A 299 -4.68 15.96 21.27
C TYR A 299 -3.59 16.56 20.38
N LEU A 300 -3.71 16.43 19.05
CA LEU A 300 -2.76 17.00 18.11
C LEU A 300 -2.69 18.54 18.21
N LYS A 301 -3.83 19.20 18.44
CA LYS A 301 -3.87 20.64 18.73
C LYS A 301 -3.10 20.98 20.01
N GLN A 302 -3.27 20.18 21.06
CA GLN A 302 -2.57 20.37 22.34
C GLN A 302 -1.05 20.15 22.21
N THR A 303 -0.61 19.28 21.30
CA THR A 303 0.83 19.04 21.04
C THR A 303 1.45 20.06 20.07
N GLY A 304 0.72 21.12 19.71
CA GLY A 304 1.26 22.26 18.95
C GLY A 304 0.96 22.25 17.45
N HIS A 305 0.09 21.37 16.96
CA HIS A 305 -0.36 21.43 15.56
C HIS A 305 -1.53 22.41 15.39
N GLU A 306 -1.43 23.29 14.39
CA GLU A 306 -2.47 24.28 14.07
C GLU A 306 -3.63 23.67 13.25
N GLY A 307 -4.77 24.37 13.23
CA GLY A 307 -5.95 23.99 12.43
C GLY A 307 -6.71 22.79 12.99
N GLU A 308 -7.16 21.90 12.11
CA GLU A 308 -7.82 20.63 12.44
C GLU A 308 -6.93 19.46 11.95
N PRO A 309 -5.81 19.13 12.62
CA PRO A 309 -4.76 18.27 12.08
C PRO A 309 -5.25 16.91 11.56
N TYR A 310 -6.22 16.30 12.25
CA TYR A 310 -6.79 15.03 11.80
C TYR A 310 -7.55 15.19 10.48
N TYR A 311 -8.40 16.21 10.38
CA TYR A 311 -9.28 16.44 9.24
C TYR A 311 -8.56 17.10 8.06
N ASP A 312 -7.54 17.91 8.33
CA ASP A 312 -6.79 18.66 7.33
C ASP A 312 -5.62 17.84 6.75
N LYS A 313 -5.04 16.92 7.52
CA LYS A 313 -3.83 16.18 7.13
C LYS A 313 -4.01 14.66 7.09
N ILE A 314 -4.58 14.07 8.13
CA ILE A 314 -4.63 12.60 8.25
C ILE A 314 -5.75 12.01 7.37
N TYR A 315 -6.97 12.50 7.51
CA TYR A 315 -8.15 11.98 6.81
C TYR A 315 -8.04 12.09 5.28
N PRO A 316 -7.60 13.23 4.68
CA PRO A 316 -7.43 13.34 3.24
C PRO A 316 -6.38 12.34 2.72
N LYS A 317 -5.26 12.15 3.44
CA LYS A 317 -4.22 11.19 3.04
C LYS A 317 -4.67 9.73 3.15
N MET A 318 -5.52 9.38 4.12
CA MET A 318 -6.18 8.07 4.12
C MET A 318 -7.09 7.88 2.90
N SER A 319 -7.83 8.93 2.52
CA SER A 319 -8.69 8.90 1.32
C SER A 319 -7.87 8.73 0.04
N GLU A 320 -6.85 9.56 -0.17
CA GLU A 320 -5.94 9.47 -1.32
C GLU A 320 -5.32 8.07 -1.46
N ALA A 321 -4.90 7.48 -0.33
CA ALA A 321 -4.31 6.14 -0.29
C ALA A 321 -5.29 5.05 -0.69
N ILE A 322 -6.54 5.13 -0.22
CA ILE A 322 -7.61 4.22 -0.63
C ILE A 322 -7.90 4.36 -2.12
N VAL A 323 -8.03 5.60 -2.63
CA VAL A 323 -8.32 5.85 -4.04
C VAL A 323 -7.24 5.25 -4.94
N LEU A 324 -5.97 5.58 -4.69
CA LEU A 324 -4.86 5.05 -5.47
C LEU A 324 -4.81 3.53 -5.42
N THR A 325 -4.97 2.94 -4.22
CA THR A 325 -4.93 1.48 -4.08
C THR A 325 -6.07 0.80 -4.83
N MET A 326 -7.28 1.37 -4.79
CA MET A 326 -8.43 0.82 -5.52
C MET A 326 -8.26 0.94 -7.03
N LEU A 327 -7.77 2.09 -7.53
CA LEU A 327 -7.45 2.26 -8.95
C LEU A 327 -6.38 1.26 -9.42
N ALA A 328 -5.32 1.06 -8.64
CA ALA A 328 -4.25 0.10 -8.96
C ALA A 328 -4.78 -1.35 -9.00
N SER A 329 -5.81 -1.66 -8.22
CA SER A 329 -6.44 -2.98 -8.22
C SER A 329 -7.60 -3.13 -9.21
N GLN A 330 -8.02 -2.06 -9.88
CA GLN A 330 -9.28 -2.01 -10.63
C GLN A 330 -9.35 -3.04 -11.77
N GLU A 331 -8.22 -3.32 -12.43
CA GLU A 331 -8.16 -4.30 -13.51
C GLU A 331 -8.37 -5.75 -13.05
N TYR A 332 -8.08 -6.03 -11.77
CA TYR A 332 -8.25 -7.35 -11.14
C TYR A 332 -9.62 -7.52 -10.49
N MET A 333 -10.46 -6.48 -10.48
CA MET A 333 -11.77 -6.52 -9.86
C MET A 333 -12.84 -6.98 -10.84
N ASP A 334 -13.68 -7.92 -10.38
CA ASP A 334 -14.83 -8.35 -11.16
C ASP A 334 -15.83 -7.21 -11.34
N ARG A 335 -16.23 -7.01 -12.60
CA ARG A 335 -17.26 -6.02 -12.98
C ARG A 335 -18.64 -6.61 -12.80
N ARG A 336 -19.08 -6.73 -11.55
CA ARG A 336 -20.39 -7.27 -11.21
C ARG A 336 -21.38 -6.15 -10.93
N ARG A 337 -22.47 -6.10 -11.72
CA ARG A 337 -23.58 -5.16 -11.48
C ARG A 337 -24.26 -5.47 -10.14
N CYS A 338 -24.78 -4.42 -9.50
CA CYS A 338 -25.51 -4.52 -8.23
C CYS A 338 -24.69 -5.24 -7.15
N SER A 339 -23.38 -5.01 -7.14
CA SER A 339 -22.46 -5.51 -6.12
C SER A 339 -21.77 -4.32 -5.47
N PHE A 340 -21.52 -4.45 -4.18
CA PHE A 340 -20.76 -3.50 -3.39
C PHE A 340 -19.91 -4.31 -2.41
N GLU A 341 -18.85 -3.71 -1.91
CA GLU A 341 -18.01 -4.33 -0.89
C GLU A 341 -17.59 -3.27 0.13
N LEU A 342 -17.77 -3.58 1.42
CA LEU A 342 -17.27 -2.79 2.54
C LEU A 342 -15.88 -3.31 2.93
N TYR A 343 -14.91 -2.42 2.93
CA TYR A 343 -13.53 -2.72 3.28
C TYR A 343 -13.12 -2.02 4.57
N GLY A 344 -12.05 -2.52 5.18
CA GLY A 344 -11.34 -1.84 6.27
C GLY A 344 -9.86 -1.68 5.93
N ALA A 345 -9.41 -0.45 5.73
CA ALA A 345 -7.99 -0.12 5.58
C ALA A 345 -7.37 0.20 6.94
N ASP A 346 -6.17 -0.32 7.20
CA ASP A 346 -5.41 -0.03 8.41
C ASP A 346 -4.25 0.91 8.10
N PHE A 347 -4.19 2.00 8.84
CA PHE A 347 -3.18 3.04 8.69
C PHE A 347 -2.38 3.23 9.97
N VAL A 348 -1.09 3.52 9.83
CA VAL A 348 -0.25 4.05 10.91
C VAL A 348 0.14 5.46 10.55
N VAL A 349 0.07 6.36 11.52
CA VAL A 349 0.54 7.75 11.39
C VAL A 349 1.93 7.83 12.01
N THR A 350 2.86 8.50 11.37
CA THR A 350 4.22 8.76 11.90
C THR A 350 4.30 10.10 12.63
N GLU A 351 5.39 10.35 13.35
CA GLU A 351 5.58 11.57 14.17
C GLU A 351 5.44 12.88 13.37
N ASP A 352 5.77 12.86 12.08
CA ASP A 352 5.62 13.96 11.12
C ASP A 352 4.19 14.11 10.55
N LEU A 353 3.24 13.32 11.05
CA LEU A 353 1.86 13.17 10.57
C LEU A 353 1.72 12.56 9.17
N SER A 354 2.77 11.93 8.64
CA SER A 354 2.66 11.13 7.40
C SER A 354 1.81 9.86 7.65
N VAL A 355 0.97 9.51 6.68
CA VAL A 355 -0.02 8.42 6.80
C VAL A 355 0.37 7.23 5.94
N TRP A 356 0.59 6.09 6.58
CA TRP A 356 1.11 4.88 5.95
C TRP A 356 0.07 3.77 5.93
N LEU A 357 -0.27 3.26 4.73
CA LEU A 357 -1.15 2.12 4.55
C LEU A 357 -0.43 0.82 4.91
N ILE A 358 -1.06 0.02 5.78
CA ILE A 358 -0.48 -1.21 6.33
C ILE A 358 -1.12 -2.46 5.74
N GLU A 359 -2.45 -2.48 5.66
CA GLU A 359 -3.23 -3.58 5.10
C GLU A 359 -4.63 -3.10 4.70
N ILE A 360 -5.26 -3.85 3.77
CA ILE A 360 -6.66 -3.71 3.43
C ILE A 360 -7.33 -5.05 3.70
N ASN A 361 -8.41 -5.02 4.48
CA ASN A 361 -9.20 -6.17 4.84
C ASN A 361 -10.51 -6.18 4.05
N THR A 362 -10.77 -7.27 3.33
CA THR A 362 -12.12 -7.63 2.92
C THR A 362 -12.87 -8.12 4.16
N ASN A 363 -14.17 -7.81 4.27
CA ASN A 363 -14.99 -8.19 5.44
C ASN A 363 -14.41 -7.72 6.80
N PRO A 364 -14.28 -6.40 7.05
CA PRO A 364 -13.85 -5.91 8.35
C PRO A 364 -14.75 -6.43 9.48
N ARG A 365 -14.17 -6.79 10.63
CA ARG A 365 -14.95 -7.23 11.80
C ARG A 365 -15.87 -6.11 12.28
N MET A 366 -17.19 -6.34 12.21
CA MET A 366 -18.23 -5.41 12.67
C MET A 366 -19.05 -5.95 13.87
N HIS A 367 -18.74 -7.14 14.39
CA HIS A 367 -19.43 -7.75 15.53
C HIS A 367 -18.56 -8.86 16.19
N PRO A 368 -18.74 -9.18 17.50
CA PRO A 368 -19.38 -8.35 18.52
C PRO A 368 -18.52 -7.11 18.84
N PRO A 369 -19.14 -6.00 19.26
CA PRO A 369 -18.40 -4.85 19.75
C PRO A 369 -17.69 -5.17 21.06
N SER A 370 -16.47 -4.67 21.23
CA SER A 370 -15.65 -4.87 22.44
C SER A 370 -15.58 -3.64 23.34
N SER A 371 -16.14 -2.51 22.90
CA SER A 371 -16.13 -1.23 23.62
C SER A 371 -17.38 -0.39 23.26
N ARG A 372 -17.62 0.69 24.01
CA ARG A 372 -18.68 1.66 23.68
C ARG A 372 -18.46 2.29 22.29
N ILE A 373 -17.21 2.55 21.93
CA ILE A 373 -16.83 3.13 20.63
C ILE A 373 -17.14 2.17 19.50
N THR A 374 -16.68 0.92 19.59
CA THR A 374 -16.97 -0.08 18.55
C THR A 374 -18.46 -0.33 18.42
N LYS A 375 -19.22 -0.34 19.53
CA LYS A 375 -20.69 -0.43 19.47
C LYS A 375 -21.31 0.73 18.68
N ARG A 376 -20.89 1.97 18.92
CA ARG A 376 -21.36 3.17 18.20
C ARG A 376 -20.95 3.12 16.72
N LEU A 377 -19.65 2.96 16.45
CA LEU A 377 -19.10 3.00 15.10
C LEU A 377 -19.66 1.88 14.22
N TYR A 378 -19.72 0.65 14.71
CA TYR A 378 -20.20 -0.47 13.90
C TYR A 378 -21.66 -0.30 13.49
N SER A 379 -22.51 0.12 14.43
CA SER A 379 -23.91 0.44 14.12
C SER A 379 -24.03 1.56 13.08
N ASN A 380 -23.30 2.66 13.27
CA ASN A 380 -23.36 3.81 12.37
C ASN A 380 -22.84 3.48 10.95
N VAL A 381 -21.75 2.71 10.85
CA VAL A 381 -21.19 2.28 9.55
C VAL A 381 -22.20 1.39 8.81
N LEU A 382 -22.80 0.42 9.49
CA LEU A 382 -23.76 -0.50 8.86
C LEU A 382 -25.05 0.21 8.45
N GLU A 383 -25.57 1.13 9.27
CA GLU A 383 -26.74 1.95 8.91
C GLU A 383 -26.44 2.83 7.69
N SER A 384 -25.29 3.52 7.71
CA SER A 384 -24.87 4.40 6.61
C SER A 384 -24.61 3.63 5.31
N LEU A 385 -24.09 2.41 5.42
CA LEU A 385 -23.91 1.51 4.28
C LEU A 385 -25.24 1.26 3.58
N VAL A 386 -26.30 0.93 4.33
CA VAL A 386 -27.64 0.68 3.77
C VAL A 386 -28.16 1.91 3.03
N LYS A 387 -27.99 3.10 3.62
CA LYS A 387 -28.38 4.36 2.98
C LYS A 387 -27.67 4.59 1.65
N VAL A 388 -26.37 4.35 1.58
CA VAL A 388 -25.60 4.51 0.33
C VAL A 388 -26.03 3.49 -0.74
N ILE A 389 -26.27 2.23 -0.37
CA ILE A 389 -26.57 1.19 -1.37
C ILE A 389 -28.05 1.16 -1.80
N MET A 390 -28.98 1.65 -0.96
CA MET A 390 -30.42 1.60 -1.23
C MET A 390 -30.98 2.97 -1.63
N ASP A 391 -30.63 4.04 -0.90
CA ASP A 391 -31.29 5.33 -1.05
C ASP A 391 -30.65 6.18 -2.15
N VAL A 392 -29.32 6.20 -2.24
CA VAL A 392 -28.58 6.98 -3.27
C VAL A 392 -28.94 6.58 -4.71
N PRO A 393 -29.10 5.29 -5.05
CA PRO A 393 -29.55 4.90 -6.39
C PRO A 393 -30.95 5.41 -6.74
N MET A 394 -31.81 5.66 -5.74
CA MET A 394 -33.17 6.17 -5.93
C MET A 394 -33.20 7.70 -5.93
N ASN A 395 -32.34 8.33 -5.14
CA ASN A 395 -32.19 9.78 -5.03
C ASN A 395 -30.72 10.14 -4.79
N SER A 396 -30.07 10.78 -5.76
CA SER A 396 -28.66 11.16 -5.68
C SER A 396 -28.34 12.13 -4.53
N ASN A 397 -29.36 12.80 -3.98
CA ASN A 397 -29.23 13.74 -2.86
C ASN A 397 -29.70 13.13 -1.52
N ALA A 398 -29.89 11.81 -1.46
CA ALA A 398 -30.25 11.12 -0.23
C ALA A 398 -29.17 11.28 0.84
N ASP A 399 -29.58 11.19 2.12
CA ASP A 399 -28.65 11.13 3.24
C ASP A 399 -27.76 9.89 3.11
N THR A 400 -26.45 10.07 3.18
CA THR A 400 -25.44 9.00 3.14
C THR A 400 -24.97 8.59 4.52
N GLY A 401 -25.55 9.16 5.57
CA GLY A 401 -25.12 9.01 6.95
C GLY A 401 -23.67 9.47 7.12
N GLY A 402 -22.84 8.57 7.63
CA GLY A 402 -21.42 8.82 7.85
C GLY A 402 -20.52 8.61 6.64
N PHE A 403 -21.02 8.13 5.51
CA PHE A 403 -20.21 7.99 4.29
C PHE A 403 -20.15 9.30 3.49
N SER A 404 -18.99 9.58 2.91
CA SER A 404 -18.77 10.67 1.96
C SER A 404 -18.20 10.12 0.66
N LEU A 405 -18.69 10.62 -0.48
CA LEU A 405 -18.16 10.26 -1.79
C LEU A 405 -16.79 10.93 -1.95
N VAL A 406 -15.73 10.14 -2.06
CA VAL A 406 -14.36 10.67 -2.20
C VAL A 406 -13.82 10.51 -3.61
N TYR A 407 -14.33 9.54 -4.36
CA TYR A 407 -13.90 9.35 -5.73
C TYR A 407 -15.00 8.77 -6.59
N LYS A 408 -15.15 9.34 -7.78
CA LYS A 408 -16.01 8.82 -8.84
C LYS A 408 -15.27 8.99 -10.15
N GLN A 409 -14.80 7.88 -10.70
CA GLN A 409 -14.06 7.88 -11.95
C GLN A 409 -14.91 8.46 -13.06
N ASN A 410 -14.38 9.50 -13.70
CA ASN A 410 -14.97 10.03 -14.92
C ASN A 410 -14.48 9.18 -16.09
N ILE A 411 -15.38 8.42 -16.71
CA ILE A 411 -15.11 7.75 -17.98
C ILE A 411 -15.69 8.66 -19.06
N PRO A 412 -14.88 9.41 -19.81
CA PRO A 412 -15.39 10.21 -20.90
C PRO A 412 -16.10 9.30 -21.90
N ASP A 413 -17.17 9.81 -22.53
CA ASP A 413 -17.82 9.16 -23.65
C ASP A 413 -16.83 9.09 -24.82
N PHE A 414 -16.01 8.04 -24.81
CA PHE A 414 -15.10 7.74 -25.90
C PHE A 414 -15.95 7.39 -27.12
N ARG A 415 -16.04 8.32 -28.06
CA ARG A 415 -16.35 7.96 -29.44
C ARG A 415 -15.07 7.35 -30.00
N PRO A 416 -15.03 6.04 -30.31
CA PRO A 416 -13.86 5.48 -30.95
C PRO A 416 -13.53 6.31 -32.18
N TYR A 417 -12.31 6.87 -32.21
CA TYR A 417 -11.74 7.36 -33.44
C TYR A 417 -11.52 6.13 -34.32
N LEU A 418 -12.53 5.79 -35.12
CA LEU A 418 -12.53 4.65 -36.03
C LEU A 418 -11.55 4.85 -37.23
N GLY A 419 -10.72 5.90 -37.19
CA GLY A 419 -10.03 6.42 -38.37
C GLY A 419 -11.01 6.75 -39.51
N PRO A 420 -10.53 7.08 -40.71
CA PRO A 420 -11.32 6.85 -41.89
C PRO A 420 -11.50 5.34 -42.00
N CYS A 421 -12.68 4.81 -41.71
CA CYS A 421 -12.98 3.40 -41.97
C CYS A 421 -12.69 3.08 -43.44
N LEU A 422 -11.52 2.53 -43.75
CA LEU A 422 -11.21 1.99 -45.06
C LEU A 422 -11.86 0.63 -45.18
N PHE A 423 -13.12 0.63 -45.60
CA PHE A 423 -13.79 -0.58 -46.05
C PHE A 423 -13.30 -0.92 -47.45
N MET A 424 -12.57 -2.03 -47.59
CA MET A 424 -12.25 -2.57 -48.90
C MET A 424 -13.38 -3.50 -49.36
N PHE A 425 -14.14 -3.08 -50.37
CA PHE A 425 -15.10 -3.95 -51.04
C PHE A 425 -14.42 -4.60 -52.24
N GLY A 426 -13.96 -5.83 -52.06
CA GLY A 426 -13.51 -6.68 -53.17
C GLY A 426 -14.66 -7.50 -53.72
N LYS A 427 -14.71 -7.67 -55.05
CA LYS A 427 -15.55 -8.69 -55.68
C LYS A 427 -14.62 -9.78 -56.20
N SER A 428 -14.91 -11.04 -55.88
CA SER A 428 -14.14 -12.17 -56.42
C SER A 428 -14.23 -12.15 -57.95
N ILE A 429 -13.08 -12.11 -58.62
CA ILE A 429 -12.97 -12.21 -60.07
C ILE A 429 -12.55 -13.65 -60.36
N THR A 430 -13.49 -14.46 -60.87
CA THR A 430 -13.15 -15.75 -61.47
C THR A 430 -12.61 -15.51 -62.86
N LEU A 431 -11.32 -15.81 -63.07
CA LEU A 431 -10.68 -15.90 -64.38
C LEU A 431 -11.26 -17.10 -65.14
N GLN A 432 -12.45 -16.93 -65.73
CA GLN A 432 -12.99 -17.65 -66.89
C GLN A 432 -14.44 -17.21 -67.10
N GLU A 433 -14.64 -16.23 -67.98
CA GLU A 433 -15.96 -15.93 -68.52
C GLU A 433 -16.35 -17.03 -69.52
N HIS A 434 -17.44 -17.75 -69.25
CA HIS A 434 -18.20 -18.40 -70.30
C HIS A 434 -19.49 -17.60 -70.56
N PRO A 435 -19.82 -17.26 -71.83
CA PRO A 435 -20.95 -16.38 -72.12
C PRO A 435 -22.27 -17.11 -71.82
N ARG A 436 -23.08 -16.57 -70.89
CA ARG A 436 -24.46 -17.06 -70.68
C ARG A 436 -25.37 -16.58 -71.81
N LYS A 437 -26.02 -17.55 -72.48
CA LYS A 437 -27.06 -17.35 -73.50
C LYS A 437 -28.24 -16.53 -72.93
N ARG A 438 -28.74 -15.59 -73.73
CA ARG A 438 -29.97 -14.82 -73.48
C ARG A 438 -31.19 -15.73 -73.53
N GLU A 439 -31.95 -15.81 -72.43
CA GLU A 439 -33.35 -16.28 -72.47
C GLU A 439 -34.33 -15.13 -72.24
N LYS A 440 -35.43 -15.18 -73.01
CA LYS A 440 -36.45 -14.14 -73.18
C LYS A 440 -37.45 -14.13 -72.01
N LYS A 441 -37.85 -12.91 -71.61
CA LYS A 441 -38.96 -12.60 -70.69
C LYS A 441 -40.27 -13.31 -71.07
N LYS A 442 -40.97 -13.87 -70.08
CA LYS A 442 -42.43 -14.06 -70.11
C LYS A 442 -43.09 -13.20 -69.01
N LYS A 443 -44.06 -12.38 -69.43
CA LYS A 443 -45.03 -11.68 -68.58
C LYS A 443 -46.15 -12.66 -68.16
N GLY A 444 -46.64 -12.54 -66.93
CA GLY A 444 -47.82 -13.24 -66.43
C GLY A 444 -48.42 -12.50 -65.23
N ASN A 445 -49.76 -12.46 -65.19
CA ASN A 445 -50.64 -11.47 -64.54
C ASN A 445 -50.84 -11.55 -63.00
N GLU A 446 -51.27 -10.39 -62.50
CA GLU A 446 -52.09 -10.05 -61.33
C GLU A 446 -52.92 -11.14 -60.62
N LYS A 447 -52.95 -11.13 -59.27
CA LYS A 447 -54.02 -10.57 -58.40
C LYS A 447 -53.85 -11.05 -56.95
N GLY A 448 -53.95 -10.14 -55.97
CA GLY A 448 -54.63 -10.48 -54.71
C GLY A 448 -54.13 -9.87 -53.37
N TRP A 449 -54.88 -8.87 -52.91
CA TRP A 449 -55.29 -8.56 -51.52
C TRP A 449 -54.36 -7.82 -50.53
N LEU A 450 -54.84 -6.61 -50.19
CA LEU A 450 -54.50 -5.74 -49.06
C LEU A 450 -54.75 -6.40 -47.70
N LYS A 451 -53.87 -6.09 -46.74
CA LYS A 451 -54.28 -5.68 -45.38
C LYS A 451 -53.29 -4.62 -44.85
N GLN A 452 -53.80 -3.40 -44.68
CA GLN A 452 -53.20 -2.33 -43.89
C GLN A 452 -53.57 -2.53 -42.41
N GLN A 453 -52.63 -2.28 -41.50
CA GLN A 453 -52.81 -1.38 -40.34
C GLN A 453 -51.46 -1.26 -39.60
N GLN A 454 -50.79 -0.12 -39.79
CA GLN A 454 -50.71 0.99 -38.83
C GLN A 454 -49.68 0.74 -37.71
N GLN A 455 -48.46 1.22 -37.94
CA GLN A 455 -47.63 1.76 -36.87
C GLN A 455 -47.06 3.09 -37.33
N GLN A 456 -47.27 4.11 -36.50
CA GLN A 456 -46.91 5.51 -36.70
C GLN A 456 -45.45 5.66 -37.13
N GLN A 457 -45.24 6.36 -38.25
CA GLN A 457 -43.95 6.93 -38.61
C GLN A 457 -43.58 8.01 -37.59
N GLN A 458 -42.62 7.73 -36.72
CA GLN A 458 -41.81 8.77 -36.12
C GLN A 458 -40.76 9.19 -37.16
N PHE A 459 -40.70 10.50 -37.45
CA PHE A 459 -39.63 11.09 -38.25
C PHE A 459 -38.28 10.82 -37.57
N ARG A 460 -37.43 10.01 -38.22
CA ARG A 460 -36.06 9.75 -37.78
C ARG A 460 -35.14 10.76 -38.46
N ALA A 461 -34.30 11.42 -37.67
CA ALA A 461 -33.24 12.27 -38.19
C ALA A 461 -32.27 11.45 -39.08
N TRP A 462 -31.78 12.09 -40.14
CA TRP A 462 -30.97 11.49 -41.23
C TRP A 462 -29.60 10.92 -40.80
N THR A 463 -29.26 10.95 -39.51
CA THR A 463 -27.96 10.53 -38.96
C THR A 463 -28.02 9.25 -38.11
N ALA A 464 -29.17 8.58 -38.03
CA ALA A 464 -29.29 7.37 -37.22
C ALA A 464 -28.88 6.11 -38.02
N PRO A 465 -27.90 5.29 -37.56
CA PRO A 465 -27.49 4.09 -38.28
C PRO A 465 -28.64 3.07 -38.40
N PRO A 466 -28.64 2.21 -39.43
CA PRO A 466 -29.62 1.14 -39.56
C PRO A 466 -29.44 0.13 -38.42
N MET A 467 -30.54 -0.33 -37.82
CA MET A 467 -30.47 -1.42 -36.86
C MET A 467 -30.07 -2.70 -37.59
N ILE A 468 -28.89 -3.21 -37.28
CA ILE A 468 -28.51 -4.59 -37.64
C ILE A 468 -29.17 -5.50 -36.59
N PRO A 469 -30.04 -6.45 -36.99
CA PRO A 469 -30.55 -7.46 -36.08
C PRO A 469 -29.36 -8.22 -35.50
N ARG A 470 -29.28 -8.32 -34.16
CA ARG A 470 -28.23 -9.09 -33.47
C ARG A 470 -28.36 -10.58 -33.86
N LEU A 471 -27.67 -11.00 -34.91
CA LEU A 471 -27.28 -12.39 -35.11
C LEU A 471 -26.22 -12.74 -34.06
N ARG A 472 -26.35 -13.94 -33.48
CA ARG A 472 -25.43 -14.48 -32.48
C ARG A 472 -24.00 -14.55 -33.05
N GLU A 473 -23.08 -13.96 -32.28
CA GLU A 473 -21.61 -14.05 -32.34
C GLU A 473 -20.90 -13.65 -33.66
N PRO A 474 -20.16 -12.52 -33.67
CA PRO A 474 -19.14 -12.33 -34.69
C PRO A 474 -17.92 -13.18 -34.34
N LYS A 475 -17.49 -14.05 -35.27
CA LYS A 475 -16.11 -14.57 -35.25
C LYS A 475 -15.18 -13.40 -35.56
N ILE A 476 -14.73 -12.71 -34.52
CA ILE A 476 -13.64 -11.75 -34.60
C ILE A 476 -12.37 -12.60 -34.68
N VAL A 477 -11.65 -12.49 -35.79
CA VAL A 477 -10.33 -13.11 -35.96
C VAL A 477 -9.35 -11.97 -36.22
N ASP A 478 -8.22 -12.00 -35.51
CA ASP A 478 -7.12 -11.09 -35.73
C ASP A 478 -6.62 -11.19 -37.18
N PHE A 479 -6.36 -10.05 -37.80
CA PHE A 479 -5.86 -9.97 -39.17
C PHE A 479 -4.51 -10.67 -39.33
N ILE A 480 -3.67 -10.67 -38.29
CA ILE A 480 -2.38 -11.37 -38.29
C ILE A 480 -2.58 -12.90 -38.23
N ASP A 481 -3.55 -13.38 -37.45
CA ASP A 481 -3.87 -14.82 -37.40
C ASP A 481 -4.44 -15.34 -38.72
N TYR A 482 -5.24 -14.52 -39.41
CA TYR A 482 -5.75 -14.85 -40.74
C TYR A 482 -4.62 -14.92 -41.79
N LEU A 483 -3.66 -14.01 -41.75
CA LEU A 483 -2.52 -14.03 -42.67
C LEU A 483 -1.55 -15.21 -42.41
N ASN A 484 -1.39 -15.62 -41.15
CA ASN A 484 -0.56 -16.77 -40.78
C ASN A 484 -1.21 -18.10 -41.17
N THR A 485 -2.53 -18.24 -41.02
CA THR A 485 -3.25 -19.44 -41.48
C THR A 485 -3.27 -19.59 -43.00
N ALA A 486 -3.27 -18.49 -43.75
CA ALA A 486 -3.19 -18.50 -45.21
C ALA A 486 -1.80 -18.89 -45.75
N ARG A 487 -0.73 -18.77 -44.95
CA ARG A 487 0.62 -19.21 -45.34
C ARG A 487 0.86 -20.71 -45.16
N CYS A 488 0.13 -21.37 -44.25
CA CYS A 488 0.27 -22.81 -44.01
C CYS A 488 -0.44 -23.70 -45.05
N THR A 489 -1.18 -23.14 -46.00
CA THR A 489 -1.85 -23.89 -47.07
C THR A 489 -1.14 -23.83 -48.43
N ALA A 490 0.06 -23.23 -48.49
CA ALA A 490 0.87 -23.10 -49.71
C ALA A 490 2.18 -23.89 -49.67
N ALA A 491 2.20 -25.04 -48.99
CA ALA A 491 3.24 -26.05 -49.12
C ALA A 491 2.59 -27.44 -49.26
N ASN A 492 2.17 -27.73 -50.49
CA ASN A 492 2.06 -29.07 -51.06
C ASN A 492 2.46 -28.97 -52.53
#